data_AF-A0A949ACW1-F1
#
_entry.id   AF-A0A949ACW1-F1
#
_cell.length_a   1.000
_cell.length_b   1.000
_cell.length_c   1.000
_cell.angle_alpha   90.00
_cell.angle_beta   90.00
_cell.angle_gamma   90.00
#
_symmetry.space_group_name_H-M   'P 1'
#
loop_
_entity.id
_entity.type
_entity.pdbx_description
1 polymer ?
#
loop_
_entity_poly.entity_id
_entity_poly.type
_entity_poly.pdbx_seq_one_letter_code
_entity_poly.pdbx_strand_id
1 'polypeptide(L)'
;MKNLAHSIAKRLLNVSKKDGADNTLVSMRYAAERLLYRIGQSEYAKKFILKGATLFLAWHGHSYRTTKDVDLLGFGKPDTEHLIAIFRELCLPDTSTIDGIVFLPESVRARTIQEQQDYPGIRINLRAMLAQVRIDDSKSGHEIMEIFSQLWKGGRTILMVTHDPAIAAFSKSTIRLLDGAVQDNGAVH
;
A
#
# COMPACT_ATOMS: atom_id res chain seq x y z
N MET A 1 -10.55 -22.18 14.31
CA MET A 1 -10.03 -20.87 13.84
C MET A 1 -9.03 -20.20 14.79
N LYS A 2 -9.30 -20.08 16.11
CA LYS A 2 -8.39 -19.40 17.06
C LYS A 2 -6.94 -19.90 16.99
N ASN A 3 -6.70 -21.21 16.97
CA ASN A 3 -5.33 -21.75 16.91
C ASN A 3 -4.57 -21.41 15.61
N LEU A 4 -5.27 -21.28 14.48
CA LEU A 4 -4.62 -20.95 13.20
C LEU A 4 -4.18 -19.49 13.16
N ALA A 5 -5.06 -18.55 13.53
CA ALA A 5 -4.74 -17.13 13.55
C ALA A 5 -3.55 -16.83 14.47
N HIS A 6 -3.49 -17.45 15.65
CA HIS A 6 -2.34 -17.35 16.56
C HIS A 6 -1.07 -17.99 15.97
N SER A 7 -1.19 -19.13 15.28
CA SER A 7 -0.06 -19.78 14.61
C SER A 7 0.51 -18.89 13.49
N ILE A 8 -0.35 -18.28 12.68
CA ILE A 8 0.05 -17.35 11.62
C ILE A 8 0.70 -16.10 12.23
N ALA A 9 0.09 -15.48 13.24
CA ALA A 9 0.67 -14.33 13.93
C ALA A 9 2.07 -14.65 14.50
N LYS A 10 2.25 -15.83 15.10
CA LYS A 10 3.56 -16.29 15.60
C LYS A 10 4.58 -16.48 14.47
N ARG A 11 4.15 -17.02 13.31
CA ARG A 11 5.02 -17.17 12.13
C ARG A 11 5.44 -15.81 11.58
N LEU A 12 4.53 -14.84 11.49
CA LEU A 12 4.85 -13.49 11.06
C LEU A 12 5.82 -12.79 12.02
N LEU A 13 5.64 -12.96 13.34
CA LEU A 13 6.58 -12.47 14.34
C LEU A 13 7.97 -13.10 14.20
N ASN A 14 8.05 -14.39 13.86
CA ASN A 14 9.33 -15.05 13.61
C ASN A 14 10.01 -14.52 12.34
N VAL A 15 9.25 -14.26 11.27
CA VAL A 15 9.75 -13.63 10.04
C VAL A 15 10.28 -12.23 10.36
N SER A 16 9.53 -11.42 11.11
CA SER A 16 9.95 -10.07 11.47
C SER A 16 11.26 -10.07 12.25
N LYS A 17 11.42 -11.00 13.21
CA LYS A 17 12.67 -11.15 13.98
C LYS A 17 13.85 -11.62 13.12
N LYS A 18 13.61 -12.57 12.21
CA LYS A 18 14.65 -13.12 11.34
C LYS A 18 15.19 -12.06 10.38
N ASP A 19 14.30 -11.24 9.84
CA ASP A 19 14.63 -10.27 8.79
C ASP A 19 14.92 -8.87 9.35
N GLY A 20 14.91 -8.70 10.67
CA GLY A 20 15.08 -7.40 11.34
C GLY A 20 13.98 -6.38 10.99
N ALA A 21 12.81 -6.87 10.56
CA ALA A 21 11.70 -6.06 10.08
C ALA A 21 10.67 -5.77 11.17
N ASP A 22 9.95 -4.66 11.03
CA ASP A 22 8.84 -4.31 11.92
C ASP A 22 7.67 -5.31 11.77
N ASN A 23 7.23 -5.88 12.90
CA ASN A 23 6.17 -6.90 12.92
C ASN A 23 4.81 -6.36 12.43
N THR A 24 4.52 -5.08 12.66
CA THR A 24 3.33 -4.40 12.14
C THR A 24 3.35 -4.37 10.62
N LEU A 25 4.50 -4.06 10.02
CA LEU A 25 4.65 -4.05 8.56
C LEU A 25 4.50 -5.44 7.95
N VAL A 26 5.09 -6.46 8.57
CA VAL A 26 4.94 -7.86 8.14
C VAL A 26 3.46 -8.29 8.24
N SER A 27 2.76 -7.88 9.30
CA SER A 27 1.33 -8.17 9.48
C SER A 27 0.44 -7.41 8.50
N MET A 28 0.74 -6.14 8.22
CA MET A 28 0.05 -5.34 7.20
C MET A 28 0.25 -5.93 5.80
N ARG A 29 1.47 -6.34 5.46
CA ARG A 29 1.77 -7.03 4.19
C ARG A 29 0.93 -8.30 4.06
N TYR A 30 0.88 -9.12 5.09
CA TYR A 30 0.05 -10.32 5.10
C TYR A 30 -1.42 -9.98 4.84
N ALA A 31 -1.95 -8.97 5.52
CA ALA A 31 -3.33 -8.52 5.31
C ALA A 31 -3.58 -8.02 3.88
N ALA A 32 -2.67 -7.22 3.32
CA ALA A 32 -2.74 -6.74 1.95
C ALA A 32 -2.73 -7.89 0.94
N GLU A 33 -1.85 -8.87 1.10
CA GLU A 33 -1.78 -10.06 0.25
C GLU A 33 -3.07 -10.90 0.32
N ARG A 34 -3.68 -11.04 1.51
CA ARG A 34 -4.96 -11.74 1.66
C ARG A 34 -6.12 -10.97 1.03
N LEU A 35 -6.14 -9.64 1.14
CA LEU A 35 -7.14 -8.82 0.46
C LEU A 35 -7.01 -8.93 -1.07
N LEU A 36 -5.79 -8.86 -1.61
CA LEU A 36 -5.52 -9.04 -3.04
C LEU A 36 -5.91 -10.43 -3.53
N TYR A 37 -5.66 -11.47 -2.72
CA TYR A 37 -6.12 -12.83 -3.02
C TYR A 37 -7.65 -12.87 -3.15
N ARG A 38 -8.40 -12.27 -2.21
CA ARG A 38 -9.87 -12.22 -2.27
C ARG A 38 -10.38 -11.45 -3.48
N ILE A 39 -9.75 -10.32 -3.84
CA ILE A 39 -10.06 -9.60 -5.09
C ILE A 39 -9.87 -10.54 -6.28
N GLY A 40 -8.74 -11.25 -6.35
CA GLY A 40 -8.42 -12.17 -7.44
C GLY A 40 -9.32 -13.41 -7.54
N GLN A 41 -9.93 -13.85 -6.44
CA GLN A 41 -10.92 -14.96 -6.43
C GLN A 41 -12.36 -14.50 -6.65
N SER A 42 -12.64 -13.19 -6.57
CA SER A 42 -13.98 -12.63 -6.73
C SER A 42 -14.33 -12.32 -8.19
N GLU A 43 -15.61 -12.04 -8.45
CA GLU A 43 -16.05 -11.49 -9.74
C GLU A 43 -15.41 -10.13 -10.08
N TYR A 44 -14.80 -9.46 -9.09
CA TYR A 44 -14.15 -8.16 -9.24
C TYR A 44 -12.71 -8.24 -9.72
N ALA A 45 -12.15 -9.44 -9.92
CA ALA A 45 -10.74 -9.63 -10.30
C ALA A 45 -10.33 -8.82 -11.54
N LYS A 46 -11.23 -8.68 -12.52
CA LYS A 46 -10.99 -7.92 -13.76
C LYS A 46 -11.29 -6.42 -13.65
N LYS A 47 -11.83 -5.96 -12.52
CA LYS A 47 -12.16 -4.55 -12.29
C LYS A 47 -11.00 -3.76 -11.69
N PHE A 48 -9.96 -4.44 -11.20
CA PHE A 48 -8.82 -3.80 -10.54
C PHE A 48 -7.49 -4.33 -11.07
N ILE A 49 -6.53 -3.43 -11.29
CA ILE A 49 -5.14 -3.77 -11.59
C ILE A 49 -4.26 -3.28 -10.43
N LEU A 50 -3.44 -4.18 -9.89
CA LEU A 50 -2.43 -3.83 -8.88
C LEU A 50 -1.36 -2.92 -9.50
N LYS A 51 -1.10 -1.78 -8.86
CA LYS A 51 -0.05 -0.84 -9.24
C LYS A 51 0.80 -0.47 -8.01
N GLY A 52 1.69 0.51 -8.18
CA GLY A 52 2.47 1.08 -7.09
C GLY A 52 3.49 0.10 -6.49
N ALA A 53 3.90 0.38 -5.25
CA ALA A 53 4.97 -0.36 -4.59
C ALA A 53 4.63 -1.84 -4.32
N THR A 54 3.36 -2.14 -4.07
CA THR A 54 2.88 -3.51 -3.80
C THR A 54 3.02 -4.42 -5.03
N LEU A 55 2.97 -3.86 -6.25
CA LEU A 55 3.24 -4.62 -7.48
C LEU A 55 4.69 -5.13 -7.54
N PHE A 56 5.66 -4.29 -7.18
CA PHE A 56 7.08 -4.69 -7.19
C PHE A 56 7.37 -5.81 -6.21
N LEU A 57 6.70 -5.81 -5.05
CA LEU A 57 6.76 -6.89 -4.08
C LEU A 57 6.25 -8.22 -4.66
N ALA A 58 5.11 -8.19 -5.36
CA ALA A 58 4.54 -9.37 -5.99
C ALA A 58 5.41 -9.90 -7.14
N TRP A 59 6.09 -9.01 -7.88
CA TRP A 59 6.90 -9.37 -9.05
C TRP A 59 8.32 -9.84 -8.70
N HIS A 60 8.99 -9.19 -7.74
CA HIS A 60 10.40 -9.43 -7.41
C HIS A 60 10.63 -10.15 -6.08
N GLY A 61 9.57 -10.42 -5.30
CA GLY A 61 9.63 -11.13 -4.01
C GLY A 61 10.13 -10.30 -2.83
N HIS A 62 10.64 -9.08 -3.08
CA HIS A 62 11.20 -8.18 -2.07
C HIS A 62 10.70 -6.76 -2.35
N SER A 63 10.40 -5.99 -1.30
CA SER A 63 9.93 -4.62 -1.47
C SER A 63 11.10 -3.66 -1.39
N TYR A 64 11.19 -2.71 -2.33
CA TYR A 64 12.22 -1.66 -2.33
C TYR A 64 11.88 -0.48 -1.40
N ARG A 65 10.66 -0.47 -0.84
CA ARG A 65 10.16 0.46 0.18
C ARG A 65 9.07 -0.23 1.00
N THR A 66 8.94 0.12 2.27
CA THR A 66 7.74 -0.20 3.04
C THR A 66 6.50 0.47 2.43
N THR A 67 5.60 -0.32 1.84
CA THR A 67 4.29 0.15 1.37
C THR A 67 3.21 -0.34 2.32
N LYS A 68 2.43 0.60 2.85
CA LYS A 68 1.29 0.33 3.74
C LYS A 68 -0.01 0.22 2.94
N ASP A 69 -0.08 0.96 1.85
CA ASP A 69 -1.25 1.03 0.99
C ASP A 69 -1.15 0.01 -0.15
N VAL A 70 -2.32 -0.44 -0.60
CA VAL A 70 -2.48 -1.21 -1.83
C VAL A 70 -3.03 -0.27 -2.88
N ASP A 71 -2.22 0.04 -3.88
CA ASP A 71 -2.63 0.90 -4.98
C ASP A 71 -3.30 0.05 -6.07
N LEU A 72 -4.54 0.40 -6.39
CA LEU A 72 -5.31 -0.25 -7.45
C LEU A 72 -5.69 0.78 -8.51
N LEU A 73 -5.57 0.40 -9.77
CA LEU A 73 -6.27 1.07 -10.86
C LEU A 73 -7.62 0.38 -11.03
N GLY A 74 -8.70 1.10 -10.75
CA GLY A 74 -10.07 0.62 -10.96
C GLY A 74 -10.61 0.99 -12.33
N PHE A 75 -11.38 0.10 -12.94
CA PHE A 75 -12.13 0.38 -14.18
C PHE A 75 -13.58 0.77 -13.87
N GLY A 76 -14.10 1.75 -14.60
CA GLY A 76 -15.47 2.25 -14.44
C GLY A 76 -15.53 3.62 -13.77
N LYS A 77 -16.73 4.01 -13.32
CA LYS A 77 -16.93 5.30 -12.67
C LYS A 77 -16.33 5.29 -11.25
N PRO A 78 -15.61 6.35 -10.83
CA PRO A 78 -15.08 6.48 -9.47
C PRO A 78 -16.22 6.87 -8.51
N ASP A 79 -17.07 5.90 -8.19
CA ASP A 79 -18.17 6.06 -7.23
C ASP A 79 -17.79 5.43 -5.88
N THR A 80 -17.76 6.27 -4.85
CA THR A 80 -17.44 5.85 -3.49
C THR A 80 -18.45 4.86 -2.91
N GLU A 81 -19.73 4.99 -3.22
CA GLU A 81 -20.76 4.09 -2.68
C GLU A 81 -20.63 2.70 -3.29
N HIS A 82 -20.46 2.64 -4.60
CA HIS A 82 -20.21 1.39 -5.31
C HIS A 82 -18.94 0.68 -4.80
N LEU A 83 -17.84 1.42 -4.63
CA LEU A 83 -16.60 0.85 -4.11
C LEU A 83 -16.73 0.38 -2.65
N ILE A 84 -17.47 1.08 -1.81
CA ILE A 84 -17.79 0.61 -0.45
C ILE A 84 -18.54 -0.73 -0.50
N ALA A 85 -19.52 -0.87 -1.39
CA ALA A 85 -20.28 -2.11 -1.54
C ALA A 85 -19.38 -3.28 -1.95
N ILE A 86 -18.53 -3.08 -2.98
CA ILE A 86 -17.56 -4.09 -3.42
C ILE A 86 -16.64 -4.52 -2.28
N PHE A 87 -16.03 -3.56 -1.58
CA PHE A 87 -15.07 -3.88 -0.53
C PHE A 87 -15.73 -4.48 0.72
N ARG A 88 -17.00 -4.19 1.00
CA ARG A 88 -17.77 -4.89 2.03
C ARG A 88 -17.96 -6.35 1.69
N GLU A 89 -18.30 -6.65 0.44
CA GLU A 89 -18.46 -8.02 -0.03
C GLU A 89 -17.15 -8.80 0.04
N LEU A 90 -16.04 -8.19 -0.41
CA LEU A 90 -14.69 -8.77 -0.28
C LEU A 90 -14.28 -9.03 1.19
N CYS A 91 -14.83 -8.29 2.14
CA CYS A 91 -14.57 -8.49 3.57
C CYS A 91 -15.39 -9.64 4.17
N LEU A 92 -16.45 -10.13 3.49
CA LEU A 92 -17.27 -11.22 4.01
C LEU A 92 -16.41 -12.48 4.21
N PRO A 93 -16.74 -13.32 5.22
CA PRO A 93 -16.03 -14.56 5.44
C PRO A 93 -16.21 -15.49 4.24
N ASP A 94 -15.14 -15.71 3.49
CA ASP A 94 -15.11 -16.78 2.49
C ASP A 94 -14.89 -18.11 3.21
N THR A 95 -15.87 -19.00 3.15
CA THR A 95 -15.79 -20.35 3.74
C THR A 95 -14.76 -21.24 3.05
N SER A 96 -14.27 -20.86 1.86
CA SER A 96 -13.28 -21.60 1.08
C SER A 96 -11.83 -21.30 1.47
N THR A 97 -11.56 -20.15 2.12
CA THR A 97 -10.21 -19.78 2.58
C THR A 97 -10.09 -19.67 4.08
N ILE A 98 -9.34 -20.59 4.68
CA ILE A 98 -8.99 -20.55 6.10
C ILE A 98 -7.58 -19.93 6.23
N ASP A 99 -7.50 -18.61 6.17
CA ASP A 99 -6.25 -17.83 6.28
C ASP A 99 -6.09 -17.12 7.65
N GLY A 100 -7.08 -17.27 8.54
CA GLY A 100 -6.99 -16.76 9.91
C GLY A 100 -7.04 -15.23 10.05
N ILE A 101 -7.23 -14.49 8.96
CA ILE A 101 -7.50 -13.05 8.97
C ILE A 101 -8.99 -12.80 8.81
N VAL A 102 -9.51 -11.85 9.58
CA VAL A 102 -10.90 -11.40 9.50
C VAL A 102 -10.90 -9.94 9.11
N PHE A 103 -11.46 -9.61 7.94
CA PHE A 103 -11.74 -8.23 7.57
C PHE A 103 -13.12 -7.84 8.11
N LEU A 104 -13.27 -6.58 8.52
CA LEU A 104 -14.49 -6.07 9.15
C LEU A 104 -15.31 -5.26 8.14
N PRO A 105 -16.39 -5.79 7.54
CA PRO A 105 -17.16 -5.09 6.50
C PRO A 105 -17.71 -3.75 6.97
N GLU A 106 -18.13 -3.66 8.24
CA GLU A 106 -18.66 -2.46 8.85
C GLU A 106 -17.63 -1.33 8.98
N SER A 107 -16.34 -1.65 8.88
CA SER A 107 -15.25 -0.68 8.95
C SER A 107 -14.93 0.00 7.62
N VAL A 108 -15.45 -0.53 6.50
CA VAL A 108 -15.15 -0.01 5.16
C VAL A 108 -15.65 1.43 5.02
N ARG A 109 -14.74 2.35 4.71
CA ARG A 109 -15.01 3.78 4.45
C ARG A 109 -14.25 4.21 3.20
N ALA A 110 -14.90 4.94 2.31
CA ALA A 110 -14.26 5.55 1.15
C ALA A 110 -14.27 7.07 1.28
N ARG A 111 -13.22 7.72 0.79
CA ARG A 111 -13.17 9.17 0.59
C ARG A 111 -12.47 9.48 -0.71
N THR A 112 -12.95 10.49 -1.41
CA THR A 112 -12.22 11.07 -2.54
C THR A 112 -10.94 11.72 -2.01
N ILE A 113 -9.83 11.50 -2.72
CA ILE A 113 -8.57 12.19 -2.49
C ILE A 113 -8.31 13.10 -3.69
N GLN A 114 -8.10 14.38 -3.43
CA GLN A 114 -7.69 15.34 -4.44
C GLN A 114 -6.17 15.28 -4.54
N GLU A 115 -5.68 14.52 -5.50
CA GLU A 115 -4.37 14.78 -6.07
C GLU A 115 -4.61 15.77 -7.22
N GLN A 116 -3.71 16.75 -7.41
CA GLN A 116 -3.81 17.77 -8.47
C GLN A 116 -3.76 17.12 -9.87
N GLN A 117 -4.85 16.47 -10.31
CA GLN A 117 -5.01 15.74 -11.57
C GLN A 117 -6.48 15.80 -12.04
N ASP A 118 -6.69 15.58 -13.34
CA ASP A 118 -8.00 15.56 -13.99
C ASP A 118 -8.95 14.47 -13.48
N TYR A 119 -8.45 13.47 -12.74
CA TYR A 119 -9.24 12.39 -12.14
C TYR A 119 -8.92 12.21 -10.65
N PRO A 120 -9.89 12.47 -9.76
CA PRO A 120 -9.66 12.29 -8.33
C PRO A 120 -9.60 10.80 -7.96
N GLY A 121 -8.62 10.44 -7.13
CA GLY A 121 -8.50 9.09 -6.59
C GLY A 121 -9.53 8.81 -5.49
N ILE A 122 -9.73 7.54 -5.15
CA ILE A 122 -10.55 7.14 -4.00
C ILE A 122 -9.69 6.34 -3.03
N ARG A 123 -9.63 6.79 -1.78
CA ARG A 123 -9.00 6.04 -0.68
C ARG A 123 -10.05 5.26 0.09
N ILE A 124 -9.85 3.95 0.15
CA ILE A 124 -10.65 3.04 0.96
C ILE A 124 -9.87 2.68 2.21
N ASN A 125 -10.48 2.86 3.37
CA ASN A 125 -9.98 2.37 4.64
C ASN A 125 -10.86 1.21 5.11
N LEU A 126 -10.23 0.15 5.57
CA LEU A 126 -10.89 -1.01 6.17
C LEU A 126 -9.98 -1.60 7.23
N ARG A 127 -10.57 -2.30 8.20
CA ARG A 127 -9.87 -2.92 9.32
C ARG A 127 -9.83 -4.43 9.14
N ALA A 128 -8.72 -5.01 9.58
CA ALA A 128 -8.52 -6.45 9.63
C ALA A 128 -8.00 -6.87 11.01
N MET A 129 -8.31 -8.11 11.39
CA MET A 129 -7.90 -8.73 12.63
C MET A 129 -7.15 -10.03 12.34
N LEU A 130 -5.95 -10.17 12.90
CA LEU A 130 -5.15 -11.39 12.85
C LEU A 130 -4.72 -11.75 14.28
N ALA A 131 -5.34 -12.80 14.82
CA ALA A 131 -5.36 -13.04 16.28
C ALA A 131 -5.93 -11.81 17.03
N GLN A 132 -5.92 -11.79 18.38
CA GLN A 132 -6.45 -10.65 19.16
C GLN A 132 -5.67 -9.32 18.97
N VAL A 133 -4.80 -9.23 17.96
CA VAL A 133 -4.01 -8.05 17.64
C VAL A 133 -4.77 -7.21 16.62
N ARG A 134 -5.05 -5.96 17.01
CA ARG A 134 -5.57 -4.94 16.13
C ARG A 134 -4.41 -4.34 15.33
N ILE A 135 -4.53 -4.33 14.01
CA ILE A 135 -3.57 -3.66 13.13
C ILE A 135 -4.09 -2.24 12.91
N ASP A 136 -3.39 -1.24 13.45
CA ASP A 136 -3.68 0.19 13.29
C ASP A 136 -2.35 0.94 13.50
N ASP A 137 -1.87 1.77 12.56
CA ASP A 137 -0.73 2.68 12.80
C ASP A 137 -0.36 3.62 11.63
N SER A 138 -0.15 4.89 12.00
CA SER A 138 0.41 6.02 11.26
C SER A 138 1.88 6.27 11.63
N LYS A 139 2.82 6.24 10.66
CA LYS A 139 4.22 6.72 10.76
C LYS A 139 4.79 7.15 9.39
N SER A 140 5.77 8.06 9.42
CA SER A 140 5.99 9.21 8.51
C SER A 140 7.05 9.03 7.40
N GLY A 141 7.01 9.91 6.39
CA GLY A 141 7.84 9.86 5.17
C GLY A 141 9.35 10.06 5.33
N HIS A 142 9.85 10.38 6.53
CA HIS A 142 11.27 10.69 6.76
C HIS A 142 12.18 9.44 6.66
N GLU A 143 11.74 8.31 7.21
CA GLU A 143 12.49 7.04 7.20
C GLU A 143 12.72 6.51 5.77
N ILE A 144 11.81 6.79 4.85
CA ILE A 144 11.92 6.40 3.43
C ILE A 144 13.03 7.19 2.73
N MET A 145 13.22 8.45 3.10
CA MET A 145 14.21 9.31 2.47
C MET A 145 15.64 8.93 2.86
N GLU A 146 15.84 8.39 4.05
CA GLU A 146 17.12 7.84 4.47
C GLU A 146 17.54 6.64 3.60
N ILE A 147 16.58 5.78 3.24
CA ILE A 147 16.82 4.59 2.40
C ILE A 147 17.16 5.01 0.96
N PHE A 148 16.42 5.94 0.38
CA PHE A 148 16.72 6.46 -0.97
C PHE A 148 18.10 7.13 -1.02
N SER A 149 18.48 7.85 0.04
CA SER A 149 19.82 8.41 0.16
C SER A 149 20.90 7.32 0.15
N GLN A 150 20.70 6.20 0.87
CA GLN A 150 21.64 5.08 0.90
C GLN A 150 21.75 4.35 -0.43
N LEU A 151 20.62 4.09 -1.10
CA LEU A 151 20.61 3.44 -2.42
C LEU A 151 21.31 4.30 -3.47
N TRP A 152 21.08 5.62 -3.45
CA TRP A 152 21.78 6.57 -4.31
C TRP A 152 23.28 6.62 -4.02
N LYS A 153 23.68 6.68 -2.73
CA LYS A 153 25.10 6.57 -2.32
C LYS A 153 25.73 5.25 -2.76
N GLY A 154 24.94 4.18 -2.85
CA GLY A 154 25.35 2.88 -3.38
C GLY A 154 25.38 2.81 -4.91
N GLY A 155 25.33 3.94 -5.63
CA GLY A 155 25.48 4.02 -7.08
C GLY A 155 24.21 3.84 -7.90
N ARG A 156 23.03 3.72 -7.28
CA ARG A 156 21.76 3.63 -8.01
C ARG A 156 21.25 5.02 -8.38
N THR A 157 20.65 5.15 -9.56
CA THR A 157 19.89 6.35 -9.92
C THR A 157 18.43 6.17 -9.49
N ILE A 158 17.88 7.14 -8.77
CA ILE A 158 16.51 7.10 -8.26
C ILE A 158 15.77 8.31 -8.82
N LEU A 159 14.71 8.04 -9.59
CA LEU A 159 13.75 9.06 -10.02
C LEU A 159 12.53 8.97 -9.11
N MET A 160 12.16 10.08 -8.48
CA MET A 160 11.04 10.15 -7.56
C MET A 160 10.13 11.32 -7.96
N VAL A 161 8.84 11.05 -8.06
CA VAL A 161 7.81 12.06 -8.34
C VAL A 161 7.06 12.33 -7.04
N THR A 162 7.07 13.58 -6.59
CA THR A 162 6.39 14.02 -5.37
C THR A 162 5.87 15.44 -5.56
N HIS A 163 4.75 15.77 -4.92
CA HIS A 163 4.27 17.14 -4.76
C HIS A 163 4.64 17.72 -3.38
N ASP A 164 5.18 16.89 -2.48
CA ASP A 164 5.58 17.29 -1.13
C ASP A 164 6.96 17.97 -1.17
N PRO A 165 7.07 19.27 -0.83
CA PRO A 165 8.34 19.99 -0.82
C PRO A 165 9.35 19.40 0.18
N ALA A 166 8.88 18.82 1.28
CA ALA A 166 9.75 18.22 2.29
C ALA A 166 10.44 16.96 1.75
N ILE A 167 9.76 16.21 0.88
CA ILE A 167 10.32 15.03 0.21
C ILE A 167 11.23 15.45 -0.96
N ALA A 168 10.85 16.49 -1.70
CA ALA A 168 11.67 17.03 -2.79
C ALA A 168 13.05 17.53 -2.29
N ALA A 169 13.11 18.10 -1.08
CA ALA A 169 14.33 18.62 -0.46
C ALA A 169 15.45 17.57 -0.26
N PHE A 170 15.13 16.28 -0.27
CA PHE A 170 16.12 15.20 -0.17
C PHE A 170 16.74 14.82 -1.53
N SER A 171 16.19 15.32 -2.64
CA SER A 171 16.70 15.03 -3.97
C SER A 171 17.93 15.89 -4.28
N LYS A 172 18.93 15.31 -4.97
CA LYS A 172 20.08 16.08 -5.47
C LYS A 172 19.71 17.02 -6.61
N SER A 173 18.66 16.70 -7.34
CA SER A 173 18.16 17.48 -8.46
C SER A 173 16.64 17.33 -8.50
N THR A 174 15.94 18.46 -8.62
CA THR A 174 14.48 18.50 -8.71
C THR A 174 14.09 19.08 -10.05
N ILE A 175 13.35 18.30 -10.83
CA ILE A 175 12.72 18.75 -12.08
C ILE A 175 11.25 19.00 -11.76
N ARG A 176 10.77 20.23 -12.02
CA ARG A 176 9.35 20.56 -11.87
C ARG A 176 8.63 20.36 -13.20
N LEU A 177 7.52 19.64 -13.15
CA LEU A 177 6.62 19.46 -14.28
C LEU A 177 5.34 20.23 -13.98
N LEU A 178 4.93 21.12 -14.89
CA LEU A 178 3.68 21.87 -14.82
C LEU A 178 3.00 21.80 -16.19
N ASP A 179 1.75 21.34 -16.23
CA ASP A 179 0.93 21.26 -17.45
C ASP A 179 1.64 20.55 -18.62
N GLY A 180 2.36 19.47 -18.33
CA GLY A 180 3.08 18.67 -19.34
C GLY A 180 4.40 19.28 -19.81
N ALA A 181 4.80 20.46 -19.31
CA ALA A 181 6.08 21.08 -19.61
C ALA A 181 7.07 20.96 -18.43
N VAL A 182 8.35 20.78 -18.75
CA VAL A 182 9.45 20.93 -17.78
C VAL A 182 9.66 22.41 -17.51
N GLN A 183 9.50 22.85 -16.26
CA GLN A 183 9.95 24.17 -15.84
C GLN A 183 11.46 24.13 -15.61
N ASP A 184 12.18 24.96 -16.36
CA ASP A 184 13.62 25.10 -16.24
C ASP A 184 13.96 25.80 -14.91
N ASN A 185 14.59 25.09 -13.98
CA ASN A 185 15.12 25.67 -12.75
C ASN A 185 16.58 26.04 -13.02
N GLY A 186 16.83 27.33 -13.27
CA GLY A 186 18.17 27.89 -13.39
C GLY A 186 19.08 27.40 -12.26
N ALA A 187 20.19 26.79 -12.65
CA ALA A 187 21.18 26.23 -11.75
C ALA A 187 21.70 27.31 -10.77
N VAL A 188 21.77 26.96 -9.48
CA VAL A 188 22.69 27.61 -8.56
C VAL A 188 23.83 26.62 -8.34
N HIS A 189 25.03 27.07 -8.67
CA HIS A 189 26.30 26.35 -8.53
C HIS A 189 26.57 25.85 -7.10
#